data_AF-A0A222NYK5-F1
#
_entry.id   AF-A0A222NYK5-F1
#
_cell.length_a   1.000
_cell.length_b   1.000
_cell.length_c   1.000
_cell.angle_alpha   90.00
_cell.angle_beta   90.00
_cell.angle_gamma   90.00
#
_symmetry.space_group_name_H-M   'P 1'
#
loop_
_entity.id
_entity.type
_entity.pdbx_description
1 polymer ?
#
loop_
_entity_poly.entity_id
_entity_poly.type
_entity_poly.pdbx_seq_one_letter_code
_entity_poly.pdbx_strand_id
1 'polypeptide(L)'
;MAITTGLSGNEIYCLAEKGYAPGNIVVGNSVHSLGLIRSVGTGLKAMLGGELTQITRLIEDGRKTAYQRLLQEAVNYNATGVTGVDSQLISHGGNVEFLAIGSAIHANGTTPANKFSTSADGQELYAQLDAGFKPICFAFGNVAYSMGIGRGLLGSLKTLARGEIKEYSNIFNHTRHLALGRIIGHAKEHKANAVLGIKTTILPFGGVNEMLMLGTASYHPKLPGDKFNEPISSDMTNIELWNMISKGYMPLRLLLGTSVYSLGMIGGITSTIKSFVRGEINELTRLIYDARENALAIINEEAKAIGADDVIGVKTYVYQLGNGLIEFLAIGTAIKKTSSLTTESSQLPPQAIIVDKDTFYDSNVNNSLKVNINTGNKPINKGLVFVYIPVLILLLLLHLFLRLMTD
;
A
#
# COMPACT_ATOMS: atom_id res chain seq x y z
N MET A 1 15.07 23.86 24.13
CA MET A 1 15.97 23.33 23.08
C MET A 1 15.21 23.41 21.76
N ALA A 2 15.88 23.72 20.64
CA ALA A 2 15.21 23.71 19.34
C ALA A 2 14.76 22.29 18.98
N ILE A 3 13.61 22.17 18.31
CA ILE A 3 13.02 20.89 17.87
C ILE A 3 13.08 20.84 16.36
N THR A 4 13.56 19.72 15.80
CA THR A 4 13.55 19.47 14.35
C THR A 4 12.45 18.47 14.06
N THR A 5 11.28 18.97 13.67
CA THR A 5 10.08 18.16 13.43
C THR A 5 9.79 18.00 11.94
N GLY A 6 9.19 16.87 11.56
CA GLY A 6 8.67 16.63 10.21
C GLY A 6 7.19 17.00 10.10
N LEU A 7 6.64 17.70 11.09
CA LEU A 7 5.26 18.17 11.10
C LEU A 7 5.14 19.52 10.42
N SER A 8 4.10 19.69 9.60
CA SER A 8 3.71 20.97 9.06
C SER A 8 3.05 21.88 10.10
N GLY A 9 2.88 23.15 9.76
CA GLY A 9 2.14 24.09 10.61
C GLY A 9 0.67 23.68 10.82
N ASN A 10 0.05 23.08 9.80
CA ASN A 10 -1.33 22.58 9.87
C ASN A 10 -1.43 21.36 10.79
N GLU A 11 -0.47 20.44 10.69
CA GLU A 11 -0.37 19.29 11.60
C GLU A 11 -0.16 19.72 13.05
N ILE A 12 0.76 20.66 13.31
CA ILE A 12 1.01 21.18 14.66
C ILE A 12 -0.24 21.82 15.25
N TYR A 13 -0.99 22.58 14.45
CA TYR A 13 -2.27 23.16 14.88
C TYR A 13 -3.26 22.06 15.29
N CYS A 14 -3.45 21.06 14.43
CA CYS A 14 -4.37 19.95 14.69
C CYS A 14 -3.97 19.16 15.94
N LEU A 15 -2.68 18.86 16.11
CA LEU A 15 -2.17 18.16 17.28
C LEU A 15 -2.35 18.96 18.58
N ALA A 16 -2.15 20.28 18.54
CA ALA A 16 -2.35 21.15 19.69
C ALA A 16 -3.81 21.14 20.18
N GLU A 17 -4.79 21.11 19.28
CA GLU A 17 -6.22 20.97 19.62
C GLU A 17 -6.55 19.64 20.31
N LYS A 18 -5.72 18.60 20.14
CA LYS A 18 -5.81 17.33 20.86
C LYS A 18 -4.78 17.18 21.99
N GLY A 19 -4.14 18.28 22.39
CA GLY A 19 -3.25 18.33 23.54
C GLY A 19 -1.86 17.73 23.32
N TYR A 20 -1.41 17.66 22.07
CA TYR A 20 -0.07 17.20 21.71
C TYR A 20 0.81 18.35 21.21
N ALA A 21 2.06 18.37 21.68
CA ALA A 21 3.10 19.27 21.21
C ALA A 21 4.08 18.54 20.26
N PRO A 22 4.68 19.23 19.28
CA PRO A 22 5.62 18.62 18.35
C PRO A 22 6.92 18.18 19.05
N GLY A 23 7.49 17.08 18.56
CA GLY A 23 8.80 16.56 18.93
C GLY A 23 9.70 16.35 17.70
N ASN A 24 10.88 15.77 17.93
CA ASN A 24 11.87 15.55 16.87
C ASN A 24 11.42 14.47 15.87
N ILE A 25 11.94 14.55 14.65
CA ILE A 25 11.91 13.43 13.71
C ILE A 25 12.60 12.23 14.35
N VAL A 26 12.02 11.05 14.18
CA VAL A 26 12.55 9.76 14.61
C VAL A 26 12.69 8.83 13.42
N VAL A 27 13.76 8.04 13.41
CA VAL A 27 14.14 7.21 12.28
C VAL A 27 14.60 5.84 12.78
N GLY A 28 14.29 4.81 12.00
CA GLY A 28 14.88 3.50 12.19
C GLY A 28 15.21 2.89 10.84
N ASN A 29 16.43 2.38 10.72
CA ASN A 29 16.91 1.76 9.49
C ASN A 29 17.28 0.30 9.73
N SER A 30 17.11 -0.56 8.73
CA SER A 30 17.66 -1.91 8.69
C SER A 30 18.20 -2.20 7.30
N VAL A 31 19.45 -2.65 7.16
CA VAL A 31 20.08 -2.87 5.85
C VAL A 31 20.40 -4.34 5.65
N HIS A 32 19.96 -4.90 4.53
CA HIS A 32 20.17 -6.29 4.15
C HIS A 32 20.85 -6.36 2.78
N SER A 33 21.76 -7.32 2.57
CA SER A 33 22.41 -7.47 1.27
C SER A 33 21.49 -8.16 0.25
N LEU A 34 21.50 -7.67 -1.00
CA LEU A 34 20.79 -8.31 -2.11
C LEU A 34 21.38 -9.69 -2.43
N GLY A 35 22.63 -9.96 -2.08
CA GLY A 35 23.23 -11.29 -2.20
C GLY A 35 22.48 -12.33 -1.36
N LEU A 36 22.17 -11.99 -0.11
CA LEU A 36 21.34 -12.80 0.78
C LEU A 36 19.91 -12.95 0.24
N ILE A 37 19.33 -11.87 -0.28
CA ILE A 37 17.97 -11.90 -0.85
C ILE A 37 17.91 -12.77 -2.12
N ARG A 38 18.94 -12.68 -2.97
CA ARG A 38 19.05 -13.47 -4.20
C ARG A 38 19.28 -14.96 -3.91
N SER A 39 20.07 -15.32 -2.90
CA SER A 39 20.27 -16.73 -2.54
C SER A 39 18.99 -17.38 -2.00
N VAL A 40 18.16 -16.63 -1.26
CA VAL A 40 16.81 -17.06 -0.87
C VAL A 40 15.89 -17.16 -2.12
N GLY A 41 15.98 -16.20 -3.04
CA GLY A 41 15.14 -16.14 -4.24
C GLY A 41 15.48 -17.17 -5.34
N THR A 42 16.74 -17.59 -5.50
CA THR A 42 17.15 -18.50 -6.59
C THR A 42 16.65 -19.93 -6.42
N GLY A 43 16.33 -20.37 -5.20
CA GLY A 43 15.67 -21.65 -4.94
C GLY A 43 14.15 -21.66 -5.13
N LEU A 44 13.51 -20.49 -5.11
CA LEU A 44 12.04 -20.33 -5.10
C LEU A 44 11.43 -19.97 -6.47
N LYS A 45 12.24 -19.59 -7.46
CA LYS A 45 11.79 -19.20 -8.81
C LYS A 45 11.08 -20.32 -9.60
N ALA A 46 11.02 -21.54 -9.07
CA ALA A 46 10.37 -22.70 -9.67
C ALA A 46 8.96 -23.00 -9.09
N MET A 47 8.50 -22.27 -8.08
CA MET A 47 7.23 -22.57 -7.42
C MET A 47 6.06 -21.80 -8.03
N LEU A 48 4.93 -22.50 -8.12
CA LEU A 48 3.63 -22.07 -8.65
C LEU A 48 3.24 -20.69 -8.10
N GLY A 49 2.59 -19.86 -8.93
CA GLY A 49 2.26 -18.47 -8.60
C GLY A 49 1.58 -18.29 -7.24
N GLY A 50 1.84 -17.15 -6.59
CA GLY A 50 1.39 -16.87 -5.23
C GLY A 50 2.51 -16.37 -4.32
N GLU A 51 2.26 -16.46 -3.01
CA GLU A 51 3.19 -15.98 -1.99
C GLU A 51 4.54 -16.74 -2.00
N LEU A 52 5.62 -15.98 -1.88
CA LEU A 52 6.97 -16.46 -1.61
C LEU A 52 7.30 -16.23 -0.14
N THR A 53 6.84 -17.12 0.74
CA THR A 53 6.83 -16.90 2.21
C THR A 53 8.20 -16.56 2.80
N GLN A 54 9.30 -17.12 2.27
CA GLN A 54 10.64 -16.78 2.76
C GLN A 54 11.04 -15.33 2.44
N ILE A 55 10.67 -14.84 1.24
CA ILE A 55 10.91 -13.44 0.84
C ILE A 55 9.98 -12.51 1.61
N THR A 56 8.71 -12.90 1.78
CA THR A 56 7.78 -12.16 2.63
C THR A 56 8.36 -11.94 4.01
N ARG A 57 8.79 -13.00 4.69
CA ARG A 57 9.33 -12.93 6.06
C ARG A 57 10.58 -12.08 6.12
N LEU A 58 11.48 -12.19 5.13
CA LEU A 58 12.67 -11.34 5.06
C LEU A 58 12.30 -9.86 5.02
N ILE A 59 11.32 -9.48 4.18
CA ILE A 59 10.84 -8.10 4.09
C ILE A 59 10.15 -7.68 5.40
N GLU A 60 9.30 -8.55 5.95
CA GLU A 60 8.58 -8.32 7.20
C GLU A 60 9.55 -8.07 8.36
N ASP A 61 10.55 -8.93 8.53
CA ASP A 61 11.59 -8.83 9.56
C ASP A 61 12.43 -7.54 9.39
N GLY A 62 12.76 -7.18 8.15
CA GLY A 62 13.46 -5.94 7.83
C GLY A 62 12.66 -4.70 8.25
N ARG A 63 11.36 -4.66 7.92
CA ARG A 63 10.44 -3.57 8.31
C ARG A 63 10.23 -3.54 9.82
N LYS A 64 10.03 -4.69 10.45
CA LYS A 64 9.87 -4.81 11.91
C LYS A 64 11.10 -4.30 12.66
N THR A 65 12.29 -4.66 12.20
CA THR A 65 13.56 -4.19 12.79
C THR A 65 13.72 -2.68 12.65
N ALA A 66 13.45 -2.12 11.47
CA ALA A 66 13.48 -0.67 11.24
C ALA A 66 12.47 0.06 12.15
N TYR A 67 11.24 -0.44 12.24
CA TYR A 67 10.20 0.13 13.09
C TYR A 67 10.55 0.06 14.59
N GLN A 68 11.12 -1.05 15.07
CA GLN A 68 11.58 -1.17 16.45
C GLN A 68 12.67 -0.15 16.79
N ARG A 69 13.60 0.12 15.86
CA ARG A 69 14.64 1.15 16.03
C ARG A 69 14.05 2.56 16.10
N LEU A 70 13.05 2.85 15.26
CA LEU A 70 12.30 4.11 15.33
C LEU A 70 11.61 4.28 16.69
N LEU A 71 10.97 3.23 17.21
CA LEU A 71 10.33 3.27 18.54
C LEU A 71 11.36 3.48 19.65
N GLN A 72 12.53 2.86 19.55
CA GLN A 72 13.61 3.07 20.52
C GLN A 72 14.10 4.53 20.50
N GLU A 73 14.23 5.14 19.32
CA GLU A 73 14.57 6.56 19.23
C GLU A 73 13.49 7.46 19.83
N ALA A 74 12.21 7.16 19.59
CA ALA A 74 11.09 7.87 20.21
C ALA A 74 11.10 7.76 21.74
N VAL A 75 11.48 6.60 22.30
CA VAL A 75 11.69 6.42 23.74
C VAL A 75 12.83 7.30 24.25
N ASN A 76 13.94 7.41 23.50
CA ASN A 76 15.08 8.25 23.88
C ASN A 76 14.71 9.74 23.93
N TYR A 77 13.80 10.20 23.06
CA TYR A 77 13.23 11.54 23.12
C TYR A 77 12.10 11.71 24.16
N ASN A 78 11.74 10.65 24.90
CA ASN A 78 10.59 10.62 25.79
C ASN A 78 9.27 11.03 25.08
N ALA A 79 9.12 10.64 23.81
CA ALA A 79 7.93 10.90 23.01
C ALA A 79 6.71 10.16 23.58
N THR A 80 5.55 10.80 23.62
CA THR A 80 4.29 10.12 23.92
C THR A 80 3.83 9.31 22.73
N GLY A 81 3.92 9.86 21.52
CA GLY A 81 3.53 9.17 20.30
C GLY A 81 4.50 9.42 19.17
N VAL A 82 4.37 8.63 18.10
CA VAL A 82 4.97 8.93 16.80
C VAL A 82 3.86 8.99 15.75
N THR A 83 3.75 10.11 15.06
CA THR A 83 2.76 10.34 14.00
C THR A 83 3.42 10.36 12.64
N GLY A 84 2.64 10.11 11.58
CA GLY A 84 3.11 10.09 10.20
C GLY A 84 4.12 8.97 9.95
N VAL A 85 4.01 7.84 10.66
CA VAL A 85 4.95 6.73 10.49
C VAL A 85 4.78 6.14 9.09
N ASP A 86 5.87 6.13 8.33
CA ASP A 86 5.95 5.47 7.04
C ASP A 86 7.05 4.40 7.02
N SER A 87 6.91 3.43 6.12
CA SER A 87 7.89 2.36 5.90
C SER A 87 8.27 2.24 4.42
N GLN A 88 9.54 2.44 4.13
CA GLN A 88 10.09 2.54 2.79
C GLN A 88 11.17 1.49 2.53
N LEU A 89 11.37 1.21 1.24
CA LEU A 89 12.42 0.35 0.73
C LEU A 89 13.32 1.18 -0.17
N ILE A 90 14.59 1.32 0.21
CA ILE A 90 15.59 2.08 -0.52
C ILE A 90 16.64 1.10 -1.03
N SER A 91 16.88 1.12 -2.34
CA SER A 91 17.90 0.26 -2.96
C SER A 91 19.23 1.01 -3.01
N HIS A 92 20.24 0.47 -2.32
CA HIS A 92 21.61 1.01 -2.29
C HIS A 92 22.55 0.05 -3.02
N GLY A 93 22.50 0.06 -4.35
CA GLY A 93 23.33 -0.82 -5.19
C GLY A 93 23.11 -2.31 -4.86
N GLY A 94 24.06 -2.91 -4.15
CA GLY A 94 24.02 -4.31 -3.71
C GLY A 94 23.23 -4.57 -2.42
N ASN A 95 22.63 -3.55 -1.80
CA ASN A 95 21.89 -3.65 -0.55
C ASN A 95 20.48 -3.08 -0.67
N VAL A 96 19.61 -3.49 0.25
CA VAL A 96 18.29 -2.89 0.48
C VAL A 96 18.25 -2.35 1.90
N GLU A 97 17.83 -1.11 2.04
CA GLU A 97 17.51 -0.47 3.31
C GLU A 97 15.99 -0.46 3.50
N PHE A 98 15.55 -0.99 4.64
CA PHE A 98 14.22 -0.78 5.20
C PHE A 98 14.31 0.46 6.10
N LEU A 99 13.54 1.49 5.75
CA LEU A 99 13.52 2.75 6.48
C LEU A 99 12.14 2.93 7.11
N ALA A 100 12.09 3.18 8.40
CA ALA A 100 10.93 3.67 9.13
C ALA A 100 11.22 5.11 9.55
N ILE A 101 10.28 6.02 9.31
CA ILE A 101 10.41 7.45 9.68
C ILE A 101 9.08 7.97 10.20
N GLY A 102 9.12 8.90 11.15
CA GLY A 102 7.95 9.62 11.64
C GLY A 102 8.35 10.82 12.51
N SER A 103 7.35 11.52 13.04
CA SER A 103 7.54 12.67 13.92
C SER A 103 7.08 12.33 15.34
N ALA A 104 7.98 12.50 16.32
CA ALA A 104 7.61 12.37 17.72
C ALA A 104 6.63 13.46 18.13
N ILE A 105 5.74 13.15 19.07
CA ILE A 105 4.84 14.11 19.71
C ILE A 105 4.80 13.88 21.22
N HIS A 106 4.50 14.92 21.98
CA HIS A 106 4.45 14.90 23.43
C HIS A 106 3.07 15.30 23.93
N ALA A 107 2.45 14.46 24.74
CA ALA A 107 1.23 14.85 25.44
C ALA A 107 1.54 16.01 26.41
N ASN A 108 0.65 16.99 26.44
CA ASN A 108 0.64 18.00 27.48
C ASN A 108 0.14 17.40 28.82
N GLY A 109 0.19 18.18 29.90
CA GLY A 109 -0.18 17.70 31.24
C GLY A 109 -1.63 17.24 31.41
N THR A 110 -2.52 17.50 30.46
CA THR A 110 -3.94 17.09 30.50
C THR A 110 -4.24 15.88 29.62
N THR A 111 -3.31 15.45 28.77
CA THR A 111 -3.50 14.37 27.80
C THR A 111 -2.86 13.07 28.31
N PRO A 112 -3.54 11.91 28.21
CA PRO A 112 -2.96 10.64 28.65
C PRO A 112 -1.61 10.35 27.97
N ALA A 113 -0.59 10.03 28.77
CA ALA A 113 0.76 9.73 28.29
C ALA A 113 0.92 8.29 27.75
N ASN A 114 -0.16 7.67 27.29
CA ASN A 114 -0.13 6.33 26.71
C ASN A 114 0.73 6.34 25.45
N LYS A 115 1.69 5.42 25.38
CA LYS A 115 2.58 5.32 24.22
C LYS A 115 1.82 4.76 23.01
N PHE A 116 1.99 5.38 21.85
CA PHE A 116 1.42 4.89 20.61
C PHE A 116 2.30 5.26 19.40
N SER A 117 1.97 4.68 18.25
CA SER A 117 2.43 5.17 16.96
C SER A 117 1.29 5.07 15.94
N THR A 118 1.36 5.84 14.86
CA THR A 118 0.28 5.91 13.87
C THR A 118 0.85 6.19 12.48
N SER A 119 0.23 5.61 11.45
CA SER A 119 0.50 5.98 10.06
C SER A 119 -0.13 7.31 9.69
N ALA A 120 -1.12 7.77 10.45
CA ALA A 120 -1.79 9.04 10.25
C ALA A 120 -0.83 10.20 10.49
N ASP A 121 -0.80 11.17 9.59
CA ASP A 121 -0.15 12.47 9.84
C ASP A 121 -0.90 13.25 10.94
N GLY A 122 -0.41 14.42 11.33
CA GLY A 122 -1.03 15.20 12.42
C GLY A 122 -2.48 15.63 12.14
N GLN A 123 -2.85 15.86 10.87
CA GLN A 123 -4.20 16.23 10.47
C GLN A 123 -5.15 15.02 10.54
N GLU A 124 -4.71 13.88 10.01
CA GLU A 124 -5.45 12.63 10.07
C GLU A 124 -5.57 12.10 11.51
N LEU A 125 -4.52 12.22 12.32
CA LEU A 125 -4.55 11.83 13.73
C LEU A 125 -5.58 12.67 14.51
N TYR A 126 -5.70 13.97 14.22
CA TYR A 126 -6.77 14.78 14.79
C TYR A 126 -8.15 14.20 14.45
N ALA A 127 -8.42 13.92 13.18
CA ALA A 127 -9.71 13.41 12.73
C ALA A 127 -10.03 12.04 13.36
N GLN A 128 -9.02 11.18 13.48
CA GLN A 128 -9.12 9.87 14.14
C GLN A 128 -9.47 9.99 15.63
N LEU A 129 -8.76 10.86 16.36
CA LEU A 129 -9.01 11.11 17.79
C LEU A 129 -10.39 11.74 18.01
N ASP A 130 -10.78 12.71 17.18
CA ASP A 130 -12.08 13.38 17.25
C ASP A 130 -13.24 12.43 16.94
N ALA A 131 -13.01 11.41 16.12
CA ALA A 131 -13.95 10.31 15.88
C ALA A 131 -13.98 9.27 17.03
N GLY A 132 -13.25 9.49 18.13
CA GLY A 132 -13.24 8.64 19.31
C GLY A 132 -12.31 7.42 19.22
N PHE A 133 -11.52 7.30 18.15
CA PHE A 133 -10.55 6.20 17.98
C PHE A 133 -9.25 6.53 18.69
N LYS A 134 -8.77 5.58 19.49
CA LYS A 134 -7.48 5.67 20.19
C LYS A 134 -6.43 4.92 19.38
N PRO A 135 -5.41 5.58 18.82
CA PRO A 135 -4.33 4.88 18.13
C PRO A 135 -3.53 4.03 19.12
N ILE A 136 -3.09 2.85 18.67
CA ILE A 136 -2.26 1.92 19.44
C ILE A 136 -0.88 1.80 18.80
N CYS A 137 -0.83 1.42 17.52
CA CYS A 137 0.43 1.31 16.80
C CYS A 137 0.26 1.47 15.29
N PHE A 138 1.36 1.87 14.65
CA PHE A 138 1.59 1.71 13.23
C PHE A 138 1.52 0.22 12.89
N ALA A 139 0.60 -0.13 12.01
CA ALA A 139 0.35 -1.49 11.57
C ALA A 139 0.75 -1.66 10.11
N PHE A 140 1.28 -2.84 9.81
CA PHE A 140 1.61 -3.22 8.44
C PHE A 140 1.35 -4.69 8.20
N GLY A 141 1.05 -5.03 6.94
CA GLY A 141 0.94 -6.38 6.44
C GLY A 141 1.49 -6.43 5.02
N ASN A 142 2.46 -7.31 4.78
CA ASN A 142 3.09 -7.46 3.47
C ASN A 142 2.94 -8.88 2.93
N VAL A 143 2.95 -9.02 1.61
CA VAL A 143 3.07 -10.30 0.90
C VAL A 143 4.03 -10.11 -0.26
N ALA A 144 5.14 -10.84 -0.27
CA ALA A 144 5.96 -10.98 -1.47
C ALA A 144 5.38 -12.10 -2.33
N TYR A 145 5.05 -11.80 -3.58
CA TYR A 145 4.45 -12.77 -4.48
C TYR A 145 5.07 -12.71 -5.87
N SER A 146 5.06 -13.85 -6.54
CA SER A 146 5.39 -13.92 -7.96
C SER A 146 4.12 -14.12 -8.77
N MET A 147 4.08 -13.53 -9.96
CA MET A 147 2.94 -13.68 -10.85
C MET A 147 2.84 -15.10 -11.44
N GLY A 148 3.88 -15.95 -11.29
CA GLY A 148 3.89 -17.33 -11.80
C GLY A 148 3.78 -17.44 -13.33
N ILE A 149 3.92 -16.33 -14.08
CA ILE A 149 3.80 -16.26 -15.54
C ILE A 149 5.12 -16.72 -16.19
N GLY A 150 5.58 -17.93 -15.83
CA GLY A 150 6.73 -18.62 -16.41
C GLY A 150 6.31 -19.92 -17.10
N ARG A 151 7.23 -20.55 -17.85
CA ARG A 151 7.03 -21.68 -18.78
C ARG A 151 6.11 -22.83 -18.32
N GLY A 152 5.90 -23.06 -17.01
CA GLY A 152 5.11 -24.18 -16.48
C GLY A 152 3.59 -24.03 -16.62
N LEU A 153 3.03 -22.83 -16.37
CA LEU A 153 1.58 -22.56 -16.53
C LEU A 153 1.21 -22.21 -17.97
N LEU A 154 2.10 -21.54 -18.69
CA LEU A 154 1.95 -21.27 -20.13
C LEU A 154 1.93 -22.55 -20.98
N GLY A 155 2.54 -23.64 -20.49
CA GLY A 155 2.55 -24.94 -21.16
C GLY A 155 1.20 -25.63 -21.23
N SER A 156 0.33 -25.45 -20.22
CA SER A 156 -1.07 -25.93 -20.25
C SER A 156 -2.01 -24.93 -20.93
N LEU A 157 -1.62 -23.65 -21.04
CA LEU A 157 -2.37 -22.59 -21.71
C LEU A 157 -2.28 -22.61 -23.25
N LYS A 158 -1.82 -23.72 -23.86
CA LYS A 158 -1.92 -23.96 -25.32
C LYS A 158 -3.36 -23.90 -25.84
N THR A 159 -4.36 -23.83 -24.97
CA THR A 159 -5.76 -23.55 -25.27
C THR A 159 -6.14 -22.12 -24.90
N LEU A 160 -6.06 -21.24 -25.91
CA LEU A 160 -6.57 -19.88 -25.97
C LEU A 160 -8.08 -19.80 -25.63
N ALA A 161 -8.45 -19.81 -24.35
CA ALA A 161 -9.75 -19.28 -23.92
C ALA A 161 -9.59 -17.78 -23.65
N ARG A 162 -10.32 -16.96 -24.42
CA ARG A 162 -10.48 -15.52 -24.14
C ARG A 162 -11.43 -15.35 -22.96
N GLY A 163 -11.18 -14.34 -22.13
CA GLY A 163 -11.99 -14.08 -20.93
C GLY A 163 -11.19 -14.24 -19.65
N GLU A 164 -11.90 -14.39 -18.53
CA GLU A 164 -11.30 -14.50 -17.21
C GLU A 164 -10.50 -15.79 -17.06
N ILE A 165 -9.27 -15.67 -16.57
CA ILE A 165 -8.50 -16.82 -16.09
C ILE A 165 -8.72 -16.91 -14.58
N LYS A 166 -9.59 -17.82 -14.17
CA LYS A 166 -10.00 -17.99 -12.77
C LYS A 166 -8.83 -18.36 -11.87
N GLU A 167 -7.90 -19.17 -12.34
CA GLU A 167 -6.71 -19.57 -11.57
C GLU A 167 -5.85 -18.36 -11.20
N TYR A 168 -5.58 -17.46 -12.16
CA TYR A 168 -4.86 -16.22 -11.86
C TYR A 168 -5.69 -15.30 -10.98
N SER A 169 -6.97 -15.11 -11.29
CA SER A 169 -7.87 -14.28 -10.47
C SER A 169 -7.87 -14.75 -9.00
N ASN A 170 -7.90 -16.07 -8.77
CA ASN A 170 -7.84 -16.66 -7.44
C ASN A 170 -6.50 -16.43 -6.74
N ILE A 171 -5.36 -16.57 -7.44
CA ILE A 171 -4.03 -16.28 -6.88
C ILE A 171 -3.92 -14.82 -6.45
N PHE A 172 -4.38 -13.90 -7.30
CA PHE A 172 -4.32 -12.47 -7.03
C PHE A 172 -5.30 -12.07 -5.90
N ASN A 173 -6.53 -12.58 -5.91
CA ASN A 173 -7.48 -12.39 -4.81
C ASN A 173 -6.91 -12.92 -3.49
N HIS A 174 -6.41 -14.16 -3.48
CA HIS A 174 -5.83 -14.77 -2.29
C HIS A 174 -4.65 -13.95 -1.74
N THR A 175 -3.73 -13.54 -2.62
CA THR A 175 -2.57 -12.72 -2.25
C THR A 175 -2.99 -11.40 -1.59
N ARG A 176 -4.02 -10.74 -2.14
CA ARG A 176 -4.53 -9.47 -1.59
C ARG A 176 -5.19 -9.64 -0.24
N HIS A 177 -6.02 -10.66 -0.09
CA HIS A 177 -6.66 -11.00 1.17
C HIS A 177 -5.64 -11.43 2.23
N LEU A 178 -4.55 -12.09 1.84
CA LEU A 178 -3.48 -12.45 2.75
C LEU A 178 -2.77 -11.21 3.31
N ALA A 179 -2.49 -10.19 2.49
CA ALA A 179 -1.91 -8.93 2.97
C ALA A 179 -2.85 -8.21 3.95
N LEU A 180 -4.15 -8.17 3.65
CA LEU A 180 -5.17 -7.63 4.56
C LEU A 180 -5.25 -8.42 5.87
N GLY A 181 -5.26 -9.74 5.79
CA GLY A 181 -5.28 -10.61 6.96
C GLY A 181 -4.06 -10.40 7.86
N ARG A 182 -2.89 -10.10 7.30
CA ARG A 182 -1.67 -9.80 8.07
C ARG A 182 -1.73 -8.50 8.81
N ILE A 183 -2.19 -7.41 8.19
CA ILE A 183 -2.32 -6.14 8.91
C ILE A 183 -3.42 -6.21 9.98
N ILE A 184 -4.50 -6.95 9.73
CA ILE A 184 -5.52 -7.26 10.75
C ILE A 184 -4.94 -8.11 11.89
N GLY A 185 -4.14 -9.13 11.57
CA GLY A 185 -3.43 -9.96 12.55
C GLY A 185 -2.48 -9.16 13.44
N HIS A 186 -1.72 -8.24 12.83
CA HIS A 186 -0.84 -7.32 13.55
C HIS A 186 -1.64 -6.42 14.52
N ALA A 187 -2.81 -5.95 14.12
CA ALA A 187 -3.70 -5.19 15.00
C ALA A 187 -4.25 -6.04 16.16
N LYS A 188 -4.67 -7.30 15.88
CA LYS A 188 -5.11 -8.26 16.91
C LYS A 188 -4.01 -8.52 17.95
N GLU A 189 -2.76 -8.69 17.53
CA GLU A 189 -1.60 -8.89 18.41
C GLU A 189 -1.47 -7.75 19.44
N HIS A 190 -1.83 -6.53 19.04
CA HIS A 190 -1.78 -5.33 19.88
C HIS A 190 -3.13 -4.98 20.55
N LYS A 191 -4.10 -5.91 20.54
CA LYS A 191 -5.44 -5.73 21.14
C LYS A 191 -6.23 -4.55 20.55
N ALA A 192 -5.95 -4.17 19.32
CA ALA A 192 -6.76 -3.22 18.57
C ALA A 192 -8.04 -3.88 18.07
N ASN A 193 -9.10 -3.08 17.91
CA ASN A 193 -10.36 -3.51 17.30
C ASN A 193 -10.64 -2.81 15.95
N ALA A 194 -9.68 -2.03 15.45
CA ALA A 194 -9.74 -1.38 14.15
C ALA A 194 -8.34 -1.24 13.52
N VAL A 195 -8.29 -1.22 12.19
CA VAL A 195 -7.15 -0.77 11.37
C VAL A 195 -7.65 0.29 10.39
N LEU A 196 -7.21 1.53 10.58
CA LEU A 196 -7.72 2.69 9.86
C LEU A 196 -6.66 3.29 8.93
N GLY A 197 -7.11 4.03 7.91
CA GLY A 197 -6.21 4.71 6.99
C GLY A 197 -5.33 3.75 6.18
N ILE A 198 -5.86 2.57 5.82
CA ILE A 198 -5.06 1.54 5.15
C ILE A 198 -4.63 2.02 3.77
N LYS A 199 -3.34 2.28 3.61
CA LYS A 199 -2.69 2.56 2.34
C LYS A 199 -2.14 1.26 1.74
N THR A 200 -2.70 0.87 0.60
CA THR A 200 -2.24 -0.29 -0.17
C THR A 200 -1.26 0.15 -1.25
N THR A 201 -0.10 -0.52 -1.34
CA THR A 201 0.93 -0.28 -2.36
C THR A 201 1.45 -1.60 -2.91
N ILE A 202 1.84 -1.60 -4.19
CA ILE A 202 2.50 -2.72 -4.84
C ILE A 202 3.89 -2.23 -5.27
N LEU A 203 4.94 -2.82 -4.70
CA LEU A 203 6.33 -2.40 -4.88
C LEU A 203 7.15 -3.52 -5.54
N PRO A 204 7.97 -3.23 -6.56
CA PRO A 204 8.89 -4.23 -7.09
C PRO A 204 10.01 -4.52 -6.08
N PHE A 205 10.33 -5.79 -5.85
CA PHE A 205 11.39 -6.22 -4.93
C PHE A 205 12.13 -7.44 -5.49
N GLY A 206 13.41 -7.31 -5.85
CA GLY A 206 14.25 -8.48 -6.17
C GLY A 206 13.74 -9.39 -7.30
N GLY A 207 12.91 -8.88 -8.22
CA GLY A 207 12.29 -9.67 -9.30
C GLY A 207 10.92 -10.28 -8.95
N VAL A 208 10.37 -9.93 -7.79
CA VAL A 208 9.00 -10.27 -7.35
C VAL A 208 8.26 -8.96 -7.02
N ASN A 209 6.97 -9.04 -6.70
CA ASN A 209 6.20 -7.89 -6.23
C ASN A 209 5.92 -8.04 -4.74
N GLU A 210 6.05 -6.97 -3.98
CA GLU A 210 5.55 -6.85 -2.61
C GLU A 210 4.23 -6.09 -2.64
N MET A 211 3.16 -6.73 -2.20
CA MET A 211 1.98 -6.00 -1.78
C MET A 211 2.17 -5.59 -0.32
N LEU A 212 2.08 -4.30 -0.04
CA LEU A 212 2.24 -3.72 1.29
C LEU A 212 1.00 -2.91 1.64
N MET A 213 0.40 -3.23 2.79
CA MET A 213 -0.61 -2.43 3.45
C MET A 213 0.00 -1.79 4.69
N LEU A 214 -0.17 -0.48 4.83
CA LEU A 214 0.21 0.30 6.02
C LEU A 214 -1.05 0.98 6.58
N GLY A 215 -1.17 1.09 7.89
CA GLY A 215 -2.31 1.74 8.52
C GLY A 215 -2.09 1.93 10.01
N THR A 216 -3.16 2.31 10.72
CA THR A 216 -3.12 2.54 12.17
C THR A 216 -4.02 1.58 12.90
N ALA A 217 -3.41 0.66 13.66
CA ALA A 217 -4.15 -0.18 14.60
C ALA A 217 -4.67 0.69 15.75
N SER A 218 -5.97 0.61 15.99
CA SER A 218 -6.70 1.53 16.87
C SER A 218 -7.76 0.81 17.70
N TYR A 219 -8.20 1.47 18.76
CA TYR A 219 -9.28 0.99 19.60
C TYR A 219 -10.41 2.02 19.71
N HIS A 220 -11.64 1.57 19.53
CA HIS A 220 -12.83 2.37 19.82
C HIS A 220 -13.80 1.57 20.72
N PRO A 221 -14.20 2.07 21.90
CA PRO A 221 -14.96 1.30 22.89
C PRO A 221 -16.39 0.98 22.46
N LYS A 222 -17.02 1.84 21.64
CA LYS A 222 -18.38 1.63 21.14
C LYS A 222 -18.45 0.85 19.82
N LEU A 223 -17.31 0.41 19.29
CA LEU A 223 -17.37 -0.55 18.21
C LEU A 223 -17.95 -1.85 18.76
N PRO A 224 -18.79 -2.55 17.98
CA PRO A 224 -19.52 -3.74 18.42
C PRO A 224 -18.66 -4.95 18.84
N GLY A 225 -17.34 -4.79 18.95
CA GLY A 225 -16.40 -5.79 19.49
C GLY A 225 -16.46 -7.11 18.73
N ASP A 226 -16.29 -8.21 19.48
CA ASP A 226 -16.22 -9.61 19.04
C ASP A 226 -17.35 -10.08 18.11
N LYS A 227 -18.42 -9.29 17.90
CA LYS A 227 -19.49 -9.59 16.94
C LYS A 227 -19.00 -9.70 15.49
N PHE A 228 -17.87 -9.09 15.14
CA PHE A 228 -17.29 -9.17 13.79
C PHE A 228 -16.16 -10.21 13.67
N ASN A 229 -15.87 -11.00 14.71
CA ASN A 229 -14.74 -11.95 14.83
C ASN A 229 -13.32 -11.35 14.60
N GLU A 230 -13.21 -10.17 14.00
CA GLU A 230 -11.96 -9.50 13.63
C GLU A 230 -12.06 -7.98 13.83
N PRO A 231 -10.92 -7.29 14.05
CA PRO A 231 -10.83 -5.84 13.93
C PRO A 231 -11.44 -5.35 12.61
N ILE A 232 -12.18 -4.25 12.67
CA ILE A 232 -12.64 -3.59 11.46
C ILE A 232 -11.44 -3.08 10.65
N SER A 233 -11.60 -2.92 9.33
CA SER A 233 -10.56 -2.38 8.46
C SER A 233 -11.13 -1.36 7.48
N SER A 234 -10.35 -0.36 7.10
CA SER A 234 -10.77 0.64 6.12
C SER A 234 -9.59 1.31 5.42
N ASP A 235 -9.74 1.55 4.12
CA ASP A 235 -8.83 2.38 3.30
C ASP A 235 -9.25 3.86 3.24
N MET A 236 -10.33 4.25 3.93
CA MET A 236 -10.69 5.66 4.08
C MET A 236 -9.58 6.39 4.82
N THR A 237 -9.27 7.59 4.35
CA THR A 237 -8.50 8.55 5.15
C THR A 237 -9.21 8.79 6.48
N ASN A 238 -8.48 9.17 7.53
CA ASN A 238 -9.12 9.44 8.81
C ASN A 238 -10.10 10.64 8.75
N ILE A 239 -9.91 11.53 7.77
CA ILE A 239 -10.83 12.63 7.47
C ILE A 239 -12.15 12.11 6.86
N GLU A 240 -12.08 11.18 5.88
CA GLU A 240 -13.27 10.51 5.35
C GLU A 240 -13.98 9.69 6.43
N LEU A 241 -13.23 8.96 7.26
CA LEU A 241 -13.77 8.23 8.40
C LEU A 241 -14.57 9.15 9.34
N TRP A 242 -14.00 10.30 9.69
CA TRP A 242 -14.67 11.31 10.51
C TRP A 242 -15.98 11.79 9.87
N ASN A 243 -15.98 12.05 8.56
CA ASN A 243 -17.18 12.45 7.83
C ASN A 243 -18.26 11.37 7.86
N MET A 244 -17.88 10.10 7.71
CA MET A 244 -18.85 9.00 7.76
C MET A 244 -19.44 8.83 9.16
N ILE A 245 -18.61 8.93 10.20
CA ILE A 245 -19.07 8.84 11.59
C ILE A 245 -19.99 10.00 11.96
N SER A 246 -19.67 11.23 11.55
CA SER A 246 -20.55 12.39 11.79
C SER A 246 -21.92 12.27 11.08
N LYS A 247 -22.01 11.42 10.04
CA LYS A 247 -23.26 11.07 9.36
C LYS A 247 -23.92 9.78 9.86
N GLY A 248 -23.39 9.17 10.91
CA GLY A 248 -23.96 7.96 11.51
C GLY A 248 -23.67 6.71 10.69
N TYR A 249 -22.46 6.58 10.15
CA TYR A 249 -21.96 5.38 9.50
C TYR A 249 -20.65 4.94 10.15
N MET A 250 -20.46 3.63 10.28
CA MET A 250 -19.21 3.03 10.73
C MET A 250 -18.60 2.15 9.62
N PRO A 251 -17.26 2.16 9.47
CA PRO A 251 -16.58 1.15 8.67
C PRO A 251 -16.75 -0.25 9.27
N LEU A 252 -16.81 -1.25 8.40
CA LEU A 252 -16.78 -2.66 8.76
C LEU A 252 -15.50 -3.33 8.28
N ARG A 253 -15.18 -3.22 6.99
CA ARG A 253 -14.06 -3.96 6.38
C ARG A 253 -13.60 -3.34 5.06
N LEU A 254 -12.30 -3.36 4.84
CA LEU A 254 -11.69 -3.10 3.54
C LEU A 254 -11.95 -4.32 2.63
N LEU A 255 -12.53 -4.08 1.46
CA LEU A 255 -12.88 -5.11 0.48
C LEU A 255 -11.98 -5.01 -0.74
N LEU A 256 -11.61 -6.15 -1.31
CA LEU A 256 -10.65 -6.27 -2.41
C LEU A 256 -11.17 -7.28 -3.44
N GLY A 257 -11.60 -6.80 -4.60
CA GLY A 257 -12.07 -7.66 -5.69
C GLY A 257 -11.10 -7.61 -6.87
N THR A 258 -10.61 -8.76 -7.32
CA THR A 258 -9.73 -8.85 -8.50
C THR A 258 -10.25 -9.82 -9.53
N SER A 259 -10.01 -9.48 -10.79
CA SER A 259 -10.27 -10.37 -11.91
C SER A 259 -9.20 -10.21 -12.98
N VAL A 260 -8.66 -11.34 -13.45
CA VAL A 260 -7.54 -11.41 -14.41
C VAL A 260 -8.05 -11.99 -15.72
N TYR A 261 -7.83 -11.25 -16.81
CA TYR A 261 -8.33 -11.59 -18.13
C TYR A 261 -7.21 -11.78 -19.14
N SER A 262 -7.39 -12.74 -20.06
CA SER A 262 -6.54 -12.92 -21.22
C SER A 262 -7.09 -12.20 -22.44
N LEU A 263 -6.25 -11.36 -23.03
CA LEU A 263 -6.48 -10.74 -24.34
C LEU A 263 -6.18 -11.70 -25.50
N GLY A 264 -5.65 -12.90 -25.22
CA GLY A 264 -5.25 -13.89 -26.23
C GLY A 264 -4.19 -13.38 -27.22
N MET A 265 -4.14 -13.97 -28.42
CA MET A 265 -3.19 -13.59 -29.49
C MET A 265 -3.26 -12.10 -29.87
N ILE A 266 -4.37 -11.41 -29.60
CA ILE A 266 -4.52 -9.98 -29.86
C ILE A 266 -3.57 -9.17 -28.97
N GLY A 267 -3.30 -9.62 -27.74
CA GLY A 267 -2.33 -9.00 -26.82
C GLY A 267 -0.91 -8.94 -27.40
N GLY A 268 -0.45 -10.03 -28.03
CA GLY A 268 0.86 -10.11 -28.69
C GLY A 268 0.94 -9.37 -30.03
N ILE A 269 -0.21 -9.09 -30.65
CA ILE A 269 -0.31 -8.35 -31.92
C ILE A 269 -0.75 -6.89 -31.65
N THR A 270 -0.80 -6.42 -30.40
CA THR A 270 -1.23 -5.03 -30.10
C THR A 270 -0.24 -3.99 -30.60
N SER A 271 1.06 -4.25 -30.64
CA SER A 271 2.04 -3.29 -31.18
C SER A 271 1.91 -3.11 -32.70
N THR A 272 1.48 -4.16 -33.41
CA THR A 272 1.34 -4.18 -34.87
C THR A 272 -0.06 -3.73 -35.32
N ILE A 273 -1.12 -4.06 -34.58
CA ILE A 273 -2.51 -3.65 -34.87
C ILE A 273 -2.81 -2.22 -34.43
N LYS A 274 -2.23 -1.72 -33.32
CA LYS A 274 -2.43 -0.32 -32.88
C LYS A 274 -1.91 0.70 -33.89
N SER A 275 -0.94 0.33 -34.72
CA SER A 275 -0.41 1.18 -35.79
C SER A 275 -1.33 1.28 -37.01
N PHE A 276 -2.33 0.40 -37.12
CA PHE A 276 -3.23 0.31 -38.29
C PHE A 276 -4.72 0.54 -37.98
N VAL A 277 -5.14 0.51 -36.70
CA VAL A 277 -6.53 0.70 -36.30
C VAL A 277 -6.74 2.09 -35.70
N ARG A 278 -7.49 2.94 -36.40
CA ARG A 278 -7.96 4.25 -35.92
C ARG A 278 -9.38 4.06 -35.36
N GLY A 279 -9.53 3.93 -34.04
CA GLY A 279 -10.84 3.74 -33.40
C GLY A 279 -10.81 2.87 -32.14
N GLU A 280 -11.98 2.62 -31.56
CA GLU A 280 -12.17 1.73 -30.41
C GLU A 280 -11.94 0.26 -30.78
N ILE A 281 -11.23 -0.48 -29.93
CA ILE A 281 -11.13 -1.94 -30.03
C ILE A 281 -12.24 -2.53 -29.18
N ASN A 282 -13.42 -2.70 -29.80
CA ASN A 282 -14.64 -3.15 -29.11
C ASN A 282 -14.43 -4.40 -28.24
N GLU A 283 -13.59 -5.34 -28.66
CA GLU A 283 -13.30 -6.53 -27.86
C GLU A 283 -12.49 -6.23 -26.59
N LEU A 284 -11.48 -5.36 -26.68
CA LEU A 284 -10.71 -4.94 -25.51
C LEU A 284 -11.62 -4.17 -24.53
N THR A 285 -12.48 -3.31 -25.07
CA THR A 285 -13.47 -2.60 -24.26
C THR A 285 -14.35 -3.58 -23.49
N ARG A 286 -14.94 -4.58 -24.18
CA ARG A 286 -15.79 -5.60 -23.54
C ARG A 286 -15.05 -6.38 -22.45
N LEU A 287 -13.83 -6.84 -22.70
CA LEU A 287 -13.05 -7.57 -21.70
C LEU A 287 -12.75 -6.73 -20.44
N ILE A 288 -12.51 -5.42 -20.61
CA ILE A 288 -12.33 -4.52 -19.46
C ILE A 288 -13.64 -4.30 -18.70
N TYR A 289 -14.77 -4.22 -19.40
CA TYR A 289 -16.09 -4.17 -18.77
C TYR A 289 -16.39 -5.43 -17.98
N ASP A 290 -16.18 -6.62 -18.56
CA ASP A 290 -16.43 -7.90 -17.89
C ASP A 290 -15.53 -8.05 -16.65
N ALA A 291 -14.24 -7.71 -16.79
CA ALA A 291 -13.28 -7.76 -15.68
C ALA A 291 -13.68 -6.81 -14.54
N ARG A 292 -14.18 -5.62 -14.88
CA ARG A 292 -14.71 -4.64 -13.93
C ARG A 292 -15.95 -5.18 -13.22
N GLU A 293 -16.91 -5.69 -13.97
CA GLU A 293 -18.17 -6.21 -13.43
C GLU A 293 -17.90 -7.34 -12.43
N ASN A 294 -17.01 -8.28 -12.78
CA ASN A 294 -16.61 -9.36 -11.89
C ASN A 294 -15.88 -8.88 -10.63
N ALA A 295 -14.94 -7.93 -10.76
CA ALA A 295 -14.25 -7.37 -9.60
C ALA A 295 -15.20 -6.63 -8.64
N LEU A 296 -16.18 -5.89 -9.19
CA LEU A 296 -17.21 -5.22 -8.39
C LEU A 296 -18.21 -6.19 -7.77
N ALA A 297 -18.55 -7.29 -8.46
CA ALA A 297 -19.41 -8.34 -7.93
C ALA A 297 -18.79 -8.98 -6.68
N ILE A 298 -17.48 -9.27 -6.70
CA ILE A 298 -16.75 -9.83 -5.54
C ILE A 298 -16.90 -8.94 -4.30
N ILE A 299 -16.59 -7.64 -4.39
CA ILE A 299 -16.70 -6.75 -3.22
C ILE A 299 -18.17 -6.58 -2.77
N ASN A 300 -19.13 -6.59 -3.70
CA ASN A 300 -20.55 -6.49 -3.35
C ASN A 300 -21.05 -7.74 -2.63
N GLU A 301 -20.60 -8.93 -3.04
CA GLU A 301 -20.92 -10.20 -2.38
C GLU A 301 -20.30 -10.27 -0.98
N GLU A 302 -19.03 -9.87 -0.85
CA GLU A 302 -18.36 -9.81 0.45
C GLU A 302 -19.01 -8.82 1.41
N ALA A 303 -19.44 -7.65 0.92
CA ALA A 303 -20.18 -6.65 1.70
C ALA A 303 -21.50 -7.21 2.23
N LYS A 304 -22.29 -7.85 1.36
CA LYS A 304 -23.54 -8.53 1.73
C LYS A 304 -23.30 -9.62 2.77
N ALA A 305 -22.23 -10.40 2.61
CA ALA A 305 -21.90 -11.50 3.52
C ALA A 305 -21.61 -11.05 4.96
N ILE A 306 -21.14 -9.82 5.17
CA ILE A 306 -20.96 -9.23 6.52
C ILE A 306 -22.09 -8.30 6.96
N GLY A 307 -23.19 -8.25 6.20
CA GLY A 307 -24.32 -7.40 6.51
C GLY A 307 -23.98 -5.91 6.52
N ALA A 308 -23.09 -5.50 5.62
CA ALA A 308 -22.85 -4.09 5.30
C ALA A 308 -24.07 -3.52 4.56
N ASP A 309 -24.29 -2.22 4.71
CA ASP A 309 -25.35 -1.51 3.98
C ASP A 309 -24.85 -1.08 2.60
N ASP A 310 -23.60 -0.60 2.53
CA ASP A 310 -23.00 -0.06 1.32
C ASP A 310 -21.49 -0.34 1.25
N VAL A 311 -20.90 -0.15 0.06
CA VAL A 311 -19.45 -0.08 -0.17
C VAL A 311 -19.12 1.30 -0.71
N ILE A 312 -18.26 2.04 -0.02
CA ILE A 312 -17.90 3.43 -0.37
C ILE A 312 -16.42 3.57 -0.71
N GLY A 313 -16.08 4.70 -1.34
CA GLY A 313 -14.70 5.01 -1.69
C GLY A 313 -14.11 4.06 -2.73
N VAL A 314 -14.95 3.42 -3.56
CA VAL A 314 -14.51 2.41 -4.52
C VAL A 314 -13.53 3.01 -5.53
N LYS A 315 -12.29 2.52 -5.49
CA LYS A 315 -11.21 2.84 -6.44
C LYS A 315 -10.95 1.63 -7.30
N THR A 316 -10.80 1.85 -8.61
CA THR A 316 -10.52 0.79 -9.57
C THR A 316 -9.19 0.99 -10.27
N TYR A 317 -8.43 -0.08 -10.44
CA TYR A 317 -7.12 -0.08 -11.09
C TYR A 317 -7.07 -1.16 -12.17
N VAL A 318 -6.38 -0.85 -13.27
CA VAL A 318 -6.12 -1.80 -14.35
C VAL A 318 -4.62 -1.95 -14.53
N TYR A 319 -4.10 -3.17 -14.39
CA TYR A 319 -2.69 -3.49 -14.55
C TYR A 319 -2.48 -4.37 -15.78
N GLN A 320 -1.43 -4.11 -16.56
CA GLN A 320 -0.96 -5.01 -17.60
C GLN A 320 0.11 -5.93 -17.00
N LEU A 321 -0.15 -7.23 -16.94
CA LEU A 321 0.72 -8.21 -16.30
C LEU A 321 1.77 -8.82 -17.26
N GLY A 322 1.74 -8.40 -18.53
CA GLY A 322 2.53 -9.00 -19.61
C GLY A 322 1.82 -10.19 -20.27
N ASN A 323 2.36 -10.66 -21.40
CA ASN A 323 1.84 -11.81 -22.17
C ASN A 323 0.34 -11.72 -22.54
N GLY A 324 -0.17 -10.50 -22.73
CA GLY A 324 -1.58 -10.27 -23.05
C GLY A 324 -2.54 -10.48 -21.87
N LEU A 325 -2.05 -10.46 -20.63
CA LEU A 325 -2.89 -10.51 -19.43
C LEU A 325 -3.13 -9.12 -18.87
N ILE A 326 -4.38 -8.87 -18.46
CA ILE A 326 -4.78 -7.68 -17.72
C ILE A 326 -5.36 -8.10 -16.38
N GLU A 327 -5.14 -7.29 -15.36
CA GLU A 327 -5.80 -7.41 -14.06
C GLU A 327 -6.67 -6.18 -13.83
N PHE A 328 -7.90 -6.42 -13.39
CA PHE A 328 -8.77 -5.40 -12.84
C PHE A 328 -8.85 -5.59 -11.32
N LEU A 329 -8.61 -4.52 -10.57
CA LEU A 329 -8.69 -4.48 -9.11
C LEU A 329 -9.70 -3.42 -8.69
N ALA A 330 -10.66 -3.79 -7.85
CA ALA A 330 -11.55 -2.89 -7.12
C ALA A 330 -11.22 -2.93 -5.62
N ILE A 331 -11.11 -1.76 -5.00
CA ILE A 331 -10.85 -1.58 -3.57
C ILE A 331 -11.89 -0.62 -3.01
N GLY A 332 -12.49 -0.92 -1.87
CA GLY A 332 -13.36 0.03 -1.16
C GLY A 332 -13.65 -0.42 0.27
N THR A 333 -14.33 0.43 1.04
CA THR A 333 -14.69 0.10 2.43
C THR A 333 -16.18 -0.20 2.54
N ALA A 334 -16.51 -1.37 3.09
CA ALA A 334 -17.86 -1.70 3.53
C ALA A 334 -18.25 -0.87 4.76
N ILE A 335 -19.45 -0.29 4.76
CA ILE A 335 -19.97 0.53 5.86
C ILE A 335 -21.32 0.03 6.36
N LYS A 336 -21.65 0.44 7.58
CA LYS A 336 -22.95 0.19 8.20
C LYS A 336 -23.47 1.42 8.90
N LYS A 337 -24.74 1.73 8.72
CA LYS A 337 -25.42 2.79 9.44
C LYS A 337 -25.46 2.45 10.94
N THR A 338 -25.10 3.41 11.76
CA THR A 338 -25.04 3.26 13.22
C THR A 338 -25.33 4.58 13.92
N SER A 339 -25.99 4.51 15.07
CA SER A 339 -26.12 5.63 15.99
C SER A 339 -25.12 5.56 17.15
N SER A 340 -24.27 4.52 17.18
CA SER A 340 -23.36 4.25 18.30
C SER A 340 -22.08 5.07 18.25
N LEU A 341 -21.64 5.49 17.06
CA LEU A 341 -20.44 6.31 16.86
C LEU A 341 -20.85 7.76 16.61
N THR A 342 -20.08 8.69 17.16
CA THR A 342 -20.26 10.14 17.02
C THR A 342 -18.88 10.80 17.02
N THR A 343 -18.77 11.97 16.42
CA THR A 343 -17.58 12.82 16.52
C THR A 343 -17.68 13.74 17.74
N GLU A 344 -16.53 14.12 18.31
CA GLU A 344 -16.46 15.11 19.41
C GLU A 344 -16.80 16.50 18.89
N SER A 345 -16.23 16.88 17.74
CA SER A 345 -16.47 18.16 17.09
C SER A 345 -17.63 18.09 16.10
N SER A 346 -18.32 19.21 15.91
CA SER A 346 -19.39 19.34 14.91
C SER A 346 -18.86 19.57 13.48
N GLN A 347 -17.63 20.06 13.37
CA GLN A 347 -16.90 20.28 12.12
C GLN A 347 -15.41 20.05 12.34
N LEU A 348 -14.71 19.61 11.30
CA LEU A 348 -13.25 19.61 11.28
C LEU A 348 -12.74 21.06 11.19
N PRO A 349 -11.62 21.39 11.86
CA PRO A 349 -10.97 22.68 11.66
C PRO A 349 -10.46 22.76 10.21
N PRO A 350 -10.43 23.94 9.58
CA PRO A 350 -9.91 24.10 8.22
C PRO A 350 -8.50 23.52 8.04
N GLN A 351 -7.66 23.62 9.08
CA GLN A 351 -6.30 23.09 9.11
C GLN A 351 -6.24 21.57 8.94
N ALA A 352 -7.29 20.84 9.33
CA ALA A 352 -7.33 19.40 9.13
C ALA A 352 -7.54 19.02 7.65
N ILE A 353 -8.11 19.90 6.83
CA ILE A 353 -8.46 19.61 5.42
C ILE A 353 -7.60 20.37 4.40
N ILE A 354 -6.85 21.38 4.84
CA ILE A 354 -5.93 22.11 3.96
C ILE A 354 -4.76 21.19 3.61
N VAL A 355 -4.47 21.08 2.31
CA VAL A 355 -3.30 20.35 1.80
C VAL A 355 -2.08 21.26 1.88
N ASP A 356 -1.01 20.75 2.48
CA ASP A 356 0.28 21.44 2.52
C ASP A 356 0.85 21.65 1.11
N LYS A 357 1.49 22.79 0.91
CA LYS A 357 2.10 23.15 -0.37
C LYS A 357 3.60 22.95 -0.32
N ASP A 358 4.12 22.25 -1.31
CA ASP A 358 5.56 22.18 -1.52
C ASP A 358 6.11 23.56 -1.84
N THR A 359 7.24 23.90 -1.23
CA THR A 359 7.99 25.14 -1.48
C THR A 359 9.33 24.88 -2.15
N PHE A 360 9.78 23.62 -2.17
CA PHE A 360 10.99 23.18 -2.86
C PHE A 360 10.64 22.41 -4.12
N TYR A 361 10.83 23.04 -5.27
CA TYR A 361 10.63 22.45 -6.58
C TYR A 361 11.99 22.19 -7.23
N ASP A 362 12.17 20.98 -7.74
CA ASP A 362 13.38 20.62 -8.47
C ASP A 362 12.99 20.11 -9.84
N SER A 363 13.25 20.97 -10.81
CA SER A 363 12.92 20.74 -12.21
C SER A 363 13.82 19.69 -12.89
N ASN A 364 14.90 19.25 -12.24
CA ASN A 364 15.89 18.35 -12.83
C ASN A 364 15.68 16.86 -12.49
N VAL A 365 14.59 16.52 -11.82
CA VAL A 365 14.39 15.18 -11.26
C VAL A 365 13.50 14.33 -12.16
N ASN A 366 14.11 13.73 -13.19
CA ASN A 366 13.52 12.57 -13.86
C ASN A 366 13.83 11.25 -13.14
N ASN A 367 14.67 11.24 -12.09
CA ASN A 367 15.18 9.98 -11.54
C ASN A 367 15.74 10.01 -10.09
N SER A 368 15.34 10.96 -9.22
CA SER A 368 15.82 10.97 -7.82
C SER A 368 14.75 10.53 -6.83
N LEU A 369 15.18 9.70 -5.88
CA LEU A 369 14.42 9.26 -4.71
C LEU A 369 14.23 10.45 -3.76
N LYS A 370 13.27 11.33 -4.06
CA LYS A 370 12.84 12.34 -3.09
C LYS A 370 11.85 11.73 -2.13
N VAL A 371 12.23 11.69 -0.86
CA VAL A 371 11.33 11.46 0.26
C VAL A 371 10.97 12.83 0.81
N ASN A 372 9.79 13.31 0.49
CA ASN A 372 9.25 14.48 1.16
C ASN A 372 8.52 13.97 2.41
N ILE A 373 9.12 14.17 3.57
CA ILE A 373 8.61 13.72 4.87
C ILE A 373 7.27 14.36 5.25
N ASN A 374 6.96 15.53 4.67
CA ASN A 374 5.71 16.26 4.93
C ASN A 374 4.58 15.83 3.99
N THR A 375 4.89 15.01 2.97
CA THR A 375 3.87 14.45 2.09
C THR A 375 3.89 12.94 2.26
N GLY A 376 2.77 12.33 2.65
CA GLY A 376 2.64 10.86 2.67
C GLY A 376 2.79 10.17 1.30
N ASN A 377 3.25 10.89 0.26
CA ASN A 377 3.50 10.35 -1.07
C ASN A 377 4.87 9.68 -1.14
N LYS A 378 4.84 8.37 -1.39
CA LYS A 378 6.03 7.58 -1.70
C LYS A 378 6.51 7.86 -3.12
N PRO A 379 7.83 7.80 -3.37
CA PRO A 379 8.35 7.80 -4.73
C PRO A 379 7.83 6.57 -5.48
N ILE A 380 7.12 6.82 -6.59
CA ILE A 380 6.80 5.78 -7.56
C ILE A 380 8.13 5.39 -8.21
N ASN A 381 8.70 4.27 -7.77
CA ASN A 381 9.88 3.68 -8.39
C ASN A 381 9.44 3.14 -9.75
N LYS A 382 9.44 4.00 -10.79
CA LYS A 382 9.27 3.55 -12.17
C LYS A 382 10.49 2.71 -12.49
N GLY A 383 10.28 1.41 -12.68
CA GLY A 383 11.34 0.46 -13.00
C GLY A 383 12.21 0.99 -14.14
N LEU A 384 13.53 0.85 -13.98
CA LEU A 384 14.55 1.14 -14.99
C LEU A 384 14.24 0.39 -16.29
N VAL A 385 13.59 1.05 -17.25
CA VAL A 385 13.46 0.56 -18.63
C VAL A 385 14.61 1.09 -19.52
N PHE A 386 15.45 2.01 -19.03
CA PHE A 386 16.40 2.72 -19.90
C PHE A 386 17.83 2.17 -20.01
N VAL A 387 18.20 1.10 -19.28
CA VAL A 387 19.59 0.59 -19.32
C VAL A 387 19.82 -0.49 -20.40
N TYR A 388 18.76 -1.11 -20.93
CA TYR A 388 18.94 -2.18 -21.90
C TYR A 388 19.18 -1.70 -23.34
N ILE A 389 18.67 -0.52 -23.71
CA ILE A 389 18.82 0.00 -25.08
C ILE A 389 20.29 0.35 -25.41
N PRO A 390 21.06 1.06 -24.55
CA PRO A 390 22.46 1.34 -24.84
C PRO A 390 23.32 0.07 -24.86
N VAL A 391 23.03 -0.91 -23.99
CA VAL A 391 23.76 -2.18 -23.93
C VAL A 391 23.45 -3.05 -25.15
N LEU A 392 22.19 -3.11 -25.62
CA LEU A 392 21.87 -3.82 -26.86
C LEU A 392 22.52 -3.17 -28.08
N ILE A 393 22.52 -1.83 -28.14
CA ILE A 393 23.18 -1.08 -29.22
C ILE A 393 24.70 -1.32 -29.19
N LEU A 394 25.33 -1.30 -28.01
CA LEU A 394 26.75 -1.58 -27.86
C LEU A 394 27.09 -3.01 -28.27
N LEU A 395 26.29 -4.00 -27.87
CA LEU A 395 26.48 -5.40 -28.27
C LEU A 395 26.28 -5.61 -29.77
N LEU A 396 25.32 -4.90 -30.37
CA LEU A 396 25.07 -4.95 -31.81
C LEU A 396 26.20 -4.29 -32.61
N LEU A 397 26.73 -3.16 -32.13
CA LEU A 397 27.89 -2.49 -32.70
C LEU A 397 29.17 -3.33 -32.55
N LEU A 398 29.37 -3.98 -31.40
CA LEU A 398 30.50 -4.88 -31.16
C LEU A 398 30.43 -6.10 -32.09
N HIS A 399 29.23 -6.66 -32.29
CA HIS A 399 29.02 -7.77 -33.21
C HIS A 399 29.26 -7.37 -34.67
N LEU A 400 28.82 -6.17 -35.09
CA LEU A 400 29.11 -5.65 -36.43
C LEU A 400 30.61 -5.40 -36.64
N PHE A 401 31.29 -4.84 -35.64
CA PHE A 401 32.72 -4.57 -35.68
C PHE A 401 33.55 -5.85 -35.77
N LEU A 402 33.20 -6.88 -34.99
CA LEU A 402 33.86 -8.18 -35.06
C LEU A 402 33.66 -8.87 -36.42
N ARG A 403 32.50 -8.69 -37.06
CA ARG A 403 32.24 -9.21 -38.42
C ARG A 403 33.10 -8.52 -39.49
N LEU A 404 33.25 -7.21 -39.39
CA LEU A 404 34.08 -6.40 -40.30
C LEU A 404 35.59 -6.67 -40.17
N MET A 405 36.02 -7.33 -39.09
CA MET A 405 37.41 -7.75 -38.91
C MET A 405 37.69 -9.19 -39.38
N THR A 406 36.64 -9.95 -39.71
CA THR A 406 36.75 -11.35 -40.15
C THR A 406 36.48 -11.55 -41.65
N ASP A 407 36.15 -10.48 -42.36
CA ASP A 407 36.12 -10.37 -43.82
C ASP A 407 37.31 -9.50 -44.28
#